data_AF-A0A1F6LC58-F1
#
_entry.id   AF-A0A1F6LC58-F1
#
_cell.length_a   1.000
_cell.length_b   1.000
_cell.length_c   1.000
_cell.angle_alpha   90.00
_cell.angle_beta   90.00
_cell.angle_gamma   90.00
#
_symmetry.space_group_name_H-M   'P 1'
#
loop_
_entity.id
_entity.type
_entity.pdbx_description
1 polymer ?
#
loop_
_entity_poly.entity_id
_entity_poly.type
_entity_poly.pdbx_seq_one_letter_code
_entity_poly.pdbx_strand_id
1 'polypeptide(L)'
;MACVEVRRYDFGRDIYACGNVKAACLMQTLSESQRASINADEWINLVDDEPLKSIRQSFLNWAQEIEGKGLCKIRFGSKTMMIDLKGSEESILHVTDRAWFYLIALKKLGWDERRITEVRSRLEHILGLKLTSKKDQYPSTNLTLFGDKEKKHRLFSFLSTLMGEIVETGATANSGKEC
;
A
#
# COMPACT_ATOMS: atom_id res chain seq x y z
N MET A 1 -6.44 -23.65 -22.68
CA MET A 1 -5.23 -24.49 -22.49
C MET A 1 -4.87 -24.41 -21.01
N ALA A 2 -4.97 -25.50 -20.25
CA ALA A 2 -4.70 -25.52 -18.81
C ALA A 2 -3.27 -26.03 -18.56
N CYS A 3 -2.50 -25.33 -17.73
CA CYS A 3 -1.18 -25.76 -17.33
C CYS A 3 -1.28 -26.35 -15.91
N VAL A 4 -1.00 -27.65 -15.77
CA VAL A 4 -1.03 -28.34 -14.48
C VAL A 4 0.41 -28.45 -14.00
N GLU A 5 0.72 -27.77 -12.90
CA GLU A 5 2.01 -27.94 -12.21
C GLU A 5 1.82 -29.08 -11.20
N VAL A 6 2.38 -30.25 -11.51
CA VAL A 6 2.39 -31.41 -10.61
C VAL A 6 3.70 -31.41 -9.86
N ARG A 7 3.65 -31.29 -8.53
CA ARG A 7 4.82 -31.50 -7.68
C ARG A 7 4.74 -32.88 -7.07
N ARG A 8 5.79 -33.66 -7.33
CA ARG A 8 5.98 -34.99 -6.78
C ARG A 8 6.74 -34.86 -5.46
N TYR A 9 6.22 -35.48 -4.42
CA TYR A 9 6.88 -35.59 -3.13
C TYR A 9 7.09 -37.07 -2.84
N ASP A 10 8.35 -37.47 -2.74
CA ASP A 10 8.73 -38.82 -2.32
C ASP A 10 8.98 -38.78 -0.80
N PHE A 11 8.19 -39.53 -0.03
CA PHE A 11 8.35 -39.63 1.43
C PHE A 11 8.52 -41.10 1.83
N GLY A 12 9.77 -41.53 2.02
CA GLY A 12 10.08 -42.94 2.28
C GLY A 12 9.90 -43.81 1.03
N ARG A 13 9.08 -44.88 1.13
CA ARG A 13 8.76 -45.78 -0.01
C ARG A 13 7.48 -45.39 -0.76
N ASP A 14 6.76 -44.39 -0.27
CA ASP A 14 5.48 -43.97 -0.84
C ASP A 14 5.64 -42.67 -1.65
N ILE A 15 4.96 -42.63 -2.79
CA ILE A 15 5.01 -41.53 -3.76
C ILE A 15 3.67 -40.81 -3.74
N TYR A 16 3.69 -39.50 -3.44
CA TYR A 16 2.50 -38.65 -3.49
C TYR A 16 2.65 -37.61 -4.59
N ALA A 17 1.62 -37.46 -5.43
CA ALA A 17 1.51 -36.40 -6.41
C ALA A 17 0.36 -35.48 -6.05
N CYS A 18 0.65 -34.21 -5.78
CA CYS A 18 -0.36 -33.19 -5.54
C CYS A 18 -0.32 -32.20 -6.72
N GLY A 19 -1.40 -32.16 -7.50
CA GLY A 19 -1.54 -31.29 -8.66
C GLY A 19 -2.42 -30.09 -8.33
N ASN A 20 -1.91 -28.88 -8.51
CA ASN A 20 -2.74 -27.68 -8.46
C ASN A 20 -3.24 -27.38 -9.87
N VAL A 21 -4.54 -27.53 -10.11
CA VAL A 21 -5.16 -27.11 -11.36
C VAL A 21 -5.35 -25.59 -11.30
N LYS A 22 -4.41 -24.83 -11.86
CA LYS A 22 -4.66 -23.43 -12.17
C LYS A 22 -5.45 -23.40 -13.47
N ALA A 23 -6.76 -23.22 -13.36
CA ALA A 23 -7.57 -22.84 -14.50
C ALA A 23 -7.00 -21.51 -15.03
N ALA A 24 -6.30 -21.57 -16.16
CA ALA A 24 -6.01 -20.39 -16.96
C ALA A 24 -7.35 -19.92 -17.54
N CYS A 25 -8.13 -19.19 -16.74
CA CYS A 25 -9.10 -18.28 -17.32
C CYS A 25 -8.29 -17.40 -18.27
N LEU A 26 -8.75 -17.33 -19.52
CA LEU A 26 -8.39 -16.33 -20.53
C LEU A 26 -8.74 -14.92 -20.01
N MET A 27 -8.16 -14.52 -18.89
CA MET A 27 -8.01 -13.13 -18.55
C MET A 27 -6.82 -12.71 -19.39
N GLN A 28 -7.11 -12.08 -20.52
CA GLN A 28 -6.15 -11.24 -21.22
C GLN A 28 -5.33 -10.52 -20.15
N THR A 29 -4.02 -10.65 -20.22
CA THR A 29 -3.07 -9.80 -19.50
C THR A 29 -3.26 -8.38 -20.00
N LEU A 30 -4.37 -7.76 -19.60
CA LEU A 30 -4.52 -6.32 -19.58
C LEU A 30 -3.45 -5.85 -18.60
N SER A 31 -2.51 -5.05 -19.08
CA SER A 31 -1.55 -4.37 -18.20
C SER A 31 -2.33 -3.64 -17.11
N GLU A 32 -1.73 -3.40 -15.94
CA GLU A 32 -2.37 -2.62 -14.88
C GLU A 32 -2.84 -1.23 -15.37
N SER A 33 -2.23 -0.71 -16.44
CA SER A 33 -2.60 0.51 -17.14
C SER A 33 -3.85 0.42 -18.04
N GLN A 34 -4.36 -0.78 -18.32
CA GLN A 34 -5.53 -1.03 -19.18
C GLN A 34 -6.80 -1.37 -18.40
N ARG A 35 -6.73 -1.56 -17.09
CA ARG A 35 -7.94 -1.68 -16.27
C ARG A 35 -8.46 -0.28 -15.99
N ALA A 36 -9.71 -0.01 -16.36
CA ALA A 36 -10.37 1.27 -16.12
C ALA A 36 -10.11 1.75 -14.68
N SER A 37 -9.61 2.98 -14.55
CA SER A 37 -9.56 3.66 -13.26
C SER A 37 -10.97 3.73 -12.71
N ILE A 38 -11.17 3.25 -11.50
CA ILE A 38 -12.46 3.30 -10.82
C ILE A 38 -12.55 4.59 -10.00
N ASN A 39 -13.76 4.99 -9.65
CA ASN A 39 -13.96 6.11 -8.73
C ASN A 39 -13.92 5.64 -7.26
N ALA A 40 -14.04 6.59 -6.33
CA ALA A 40 -13.95 6.32 -4.90
C ALA A 40 -15.07 5.38 -4.39
N ASP A 41 -16.30 5.58 -4.87
CA ASP A 41 -17.47 4.77 -4.47
C ASP A 41 -17.32 3.34 -4.98
N GLU A 42 -16.86 3.15 -6.21
CA GLU A 42 -16.54 1.85 -6.78
C GLU A 42 -15.44 1.16 -5.97
N TRP A 43 -14.38 1.89 -5.59
CA TRP A 43 -13.28 1.32 -4.78
C TRP A 43 -13.73 0.85 -3.40
N ILE A 44 -14.62 1.59 -2.72
CA ILE A 44 -15.19 1.16 -1.43
C ILE A 44 -16.00 -0.12 -1.63
N ASN A 45 -16.84 -0.17 -2.67
CA ASN A 45 -17.77 -1.26 -2.93
C ASN A 45 -17.15 -2.48 -3.64
N LEU A 46 -15.83 -2.48 -3.91
CA LEU A 46 -15.11 -3.65 -4.43
C LEU A 46 -15.09 -4.85 -3.47
N VAL A 47 -15.42 -4.64 -2.19
CA VAL A 47 -15.41 -5.68 -1.15
C VAL A 47 -16.80 -5.75 -0.54
N ASP A 48 -17.32 -6.97 -0.40
CA ASP A 48 -18.62 -7.24 0.23
C ASP A 48 -18.48 -7.58 1.72
N ASP A 49 -17.75 -6.73 2.45
CA ASP A 49 -17.48 -6.86 3.89
C ASP A 49 -17.63 -5.46 4.52
N GLU A 50 -18.69 -5.28 5.32
CA GLU A 50 -19.05 -3.99 5.93
C GLU A 50 -17.96 -3.41 6.85
N PRO A 51 -17.35 -4.21 7.77
CA PRO A 51 -16.16 -3.76 8.49
C PRO A 51 -15.05 -3.23 7.58
N LEU A 52 -14.72 -3.92 6.49
CA LEU A 52 -13.69 -3.47 5.55
C LEU A 52 -14.11 -2.21 4.78
N LYS A 53 -15.38 -2.08 4.37
CA LYS A 53 -15.91 -0.85 3.75
C LYS A 53 -15.76 0.34 4.69
N SER A 54 -16.10 0.18 5.97
CA SER A 54 -15.94 1.24 6.98
C SER A 54 -14.49 1.70 7.15
N ILE A 55 -13.55 0.75 7.12
CA ILE A 55 -12.12 1.07 7.20
C ILE A 55 -11.67 1.78 5.92
N ARG A 56 -12.05 1.29 4.74
CA ARG A 56 -11.77 1.95 3.45
C ARG A 56 -12.29 3.37 3.41
N GLN A 57 -13.53 3.59 3.84
CA GLN A 57 -14.12 4.93 3.97
C GLN A 57 -13.30 5.82 4.89
N SER A 58 -12.80 5.28 6.01
CA SER A 58 -11.96 6.05 6.94
C SER A 58 -10.64 6.48 6.30
N PHE A 59 -10.01 5.60 5.51
CA PHE A 59 -8.80 5.93 4.74
C PHE A 59 -9.09 6.98 3.67
N LEU A 60 -10.22 6.88 2.97
CA LEU A 60 -10.63 7.86 1.97
C LEU A 60 -10.86 9.24 2.60
N ASN A 61 -11.64 9.31 3.69
CA ASN A 61 -11.93 10.57 4.37
C ASN A 61 -10.65 11.26 4.87
N TRP A 62 -9.75 10.48 5.47
CA TRP A 62 -8.44 10.99 5.88
C TRP A 62 -7.62 11.47 4.68
N ALA A 63 -7.54 10.69 3.61
CA ALA A 63 -6.79 11.09 2.42
C ALA A 63 -7.34 12.40 1.81
N GLN A 64 -8.65 12.57 1.76
CA GLN A 64 -9.30 13.79 1.26
C GLN A 64 -9.00 15.00 2.15
N GLU A 65 -8.95 14.82 3.48
CA GLU A 65 -8.53 15.88 4.39
C GLU A 65 -7.10 16.34 4.10
N ILE A 66 -6.20 15.40 3.85
CA ILE A 66 -4.78 15.68 3.59
C ILE A 66 -4.55 16.24 2.18
N GLU A 67 -5.32 15.80 1.19
CA GLU A 67 -5.35 16.39 -0.15
C GLU A 67 -5.87 17.84 -0.11
N GLY A 68 -6.90 18.12 0.70
CA GLY A 68 -7.40 19.47 0.95
C GLY A 68 -6.39 20.41 1.60
N LYS A 69 -5.45 19.87 2.40
CA LYS A 69 -4.28 20.59 2.93
C LYS A 69 -3.16 20.75 1.90
N GLY A 70 -3.31 20.16 0.71
CA GLY A 70 -2.33 20.23 -0.36
C GLY A 70 -1.04 19.46 -0.08
N LEU A 71 -1.09 18.38 0.70
CA LEU A 71 0.09 17.56 1.00
C LEU A 71 0.20 16.32 0.09
N CYS A 72 -0.92 15.82 -0.40
CA CYS A 72 -0.96 14.65 -1.27
C CYS A 72 -1.92 14.83 -2.46
N LYS A 73 -1.88 13.87 -3.39
CA LYS A 73 -2.88 13.67 -4.44
C LYS A 73 -3.42 12.24 -4.33
N ILE A 74 -4.73 12.09 -4.47
CA ILE A 74 -5.38 10.78 -4.46
C ILE A 74 -5.52 10.28 -5.91
N ARG A 75 -5.15 9.01 -6.14
CA ARG A 75 -5.40 8.32 -7.41
C ARG A 75 -6.04 6.97 -7.17
N PHE A 76 -6.91 6.58 -8.08
CA PHE A 76 -7.54 5.27 -8.07
C PHE A 76 -7.09 4.46 -9.28
N GLY A 77 -6.44 3.33 -9.00
CA GLY A 77 -6.25 2.26 -9.98
C GLY A 77 -7.41 1.27 -9.89
N SER A 78 -7.35 0.21 -10.69
CA SER A 78 -8.44 -0.79 -10.79
C SER A 78 -8.90 -1.47 -9.49
N LYS A 79 -8.04 -1.53 -8.46
CA LYS A 79 -8.35 -2.12 -7.14
C LYS A 79 -7.72 -1.37 -5.97
N THR A 80 -7.02 -0.28 -6.26
CA THR A 80 -6.07 0.33 -5.33
C THR A 80 -6.34 1.82 -5.25
N MET A 81 -6.51 2.32 -4.03
CA MET A 81 -6.37 3.74 -3.74
C MET A 81 -4.90 4.04 -3.47
N MET A 82 -4.31 4.93 -4.24
CA MET A 82 -2.93 5.37 -4.12
C MET A 82 -2.90 6.80 -3.59
N ILE A 83 -2.01 7.04 -2.65
CA ILE A 83 -1.77 8.37 -2.09
C ILE A 83 -0.35 8.77 -2.48
N ASP A 84 -0.28 9.74 -3.38
CA ASP A 84 0.97 10.28 -3.89
C ASP A 84 1.31 11.58 -3.18
N LEU A 85 2.61 11.81 -2.99
CA LEU A 85 3.08 13.07 -2.45
C LEU A 85 2.87 14.18 -3.48
N LYS A 86 2.42 15.35 -3.03
CA LYS A 86 2.25 16.48 -3.94
C LYS A 86 3.61 16.91 -4.50
N GLY A 87 3.66 17.12 -5.81
CA GLY A 87 4.91 17.50 -6.50
C GLY A 87 5.89 16.34 -6.73
N SER A 88 5.47 15.11 -6.49
CA SER A 88 6.26 13.90 -6.76
C SER A 88 5.42 12.88 -7.54
N GLU A 89 6.08 12.02 -8.31
CA GLU A 89 5.46 10.82 -8.90
C GLU A 89 5.44 9.65 -7.91
N GLU A 90 6.00 9.83 -6.71
CA GLU A 90 6.13 8.77 -5.72
C GLU A 90 4.87 8.66 -4.85
N SER A 91 4.33 7.44 -4.81
CA SER A 91 3.34 7.06 -3.82
C SER A 91 3.98 6.76 -2.48
N ILE A 92 3.28 7.07 -1.39
CA ILE A 92 3.71 6.72 -0.03
C ILE A 92 2.82 5.66 0.62
N LEU A 93 1.57 5.53 0.15
CA LEU A 93 0.61 4.56 0.65
C LEU A 93 -0.28 4.07 -0.47
N HIS A 94 -0.38 2.74 -0.60
CA HIS A 94 -1.37 2.07 -1.44
C HIS A 94 -2.32 1.28 -0.56
N VAL A 95 -3.62 1.38 -0.84
CA VAL A 95 -4.68 0.74 -0.04
C VAL A 95 -5.53 -0.16 -0.94
N THR A 96 -5.53 -1.45 -0.62
CA THR A 96 -6.35 -2.51 -1.22
C THR A 96 -7.21 -3.18 -0.13
N ASP A 97 -7.18 -4.50 -0.03
CA ASP A 97 -7.39 -5.29 1.19
C ASP A 97 -6.22 -5.19 2.20
N ARG A 98 -5.11 -4.56 1.79
CA ARG A 98 -3.91 -4.34 2.59
C ARG A 98 -3.47 -2.88 2.47
N ALA A 99 -2.82 -2.39 3.52
CA ALA A 99 -2.08 -1.13 3.47
C ALA A 99 -0.62 -1.43 3.13
N TRP A 100 -0.12 -0.87 2.03
CA TRP A 100 1.26 -0.99 1.57
C TRP A 100 1.98 0.34 1.72
N PHE A 101 3.04 0.36 2.53
CA PHE A 101 3.80 1.57 2.83
C PHE A 101 5.03 1.65 1.93
N TYR A 102 5.08 2.67 1.08
CA TYR A 102 6.14 2.86 0.09
C TYR A 102 7.33 3.61 0.69
N LEU A 103 8.00 3.00 1.67
CA LEU A 103 9.15 3.63 2.35
C LEU A 103 10.34 3.93 1.41
N ILE A 104 10.44 3.24 0.27
CA ILE A 104 11.46 3.53 -0.74
C ILE A 104 11.28 4.91 -1.39
N ALA A 105 10.07 5.45 -1.41
CA ALA A 105 9.81 6.82 -1.86
C ALA A 105 10.63 7.82 -1.04
N LEU A 106 10.77 7.59 0.28
CA LEU A 106 11.55 8.44 1.17
C LEU A 106 13.03 8.47 0.77
N LYS A 107 13.58 7.32 0.37
CA LYS A 107 14.96 7.22 -0.13
C LYS A 107 15.19 8.06 -1.38
N LYS A 108 14.24 8.01 -2.33
CA LYS A 108 14.29 8.81 -3.55
C LYS A 108 14.17 10.31 -3.27
N LEU A 109 13.52 10.67 -2.17
CA LEU A 109 13.39 12.04 -1.66
C LEU A 109 14.61 12.48 -0.82
N GLY A 110 15.68 11.68 -0.78
CA GLY A 110 16.94 12.04 -0.14
C GLY A 110 17.01 11.74 1.36
N TRP A 111 16.05 10.99 1.92
CA TRP A 111 16.12 10.56 3.31
C TRP A 111 17.15 9.45 3.48
N ASP A 112 17.95 9.53 4.55
CA ASP A 112 18.91 8.49 4.90
C ASP A 112 18.24 7.20 5.42
N GLU A 113 18.99 6.10 5.40
CA GLU A 113 18.50 4.78 5.83
C GLU A 113 18.09 4.77 7.31
N ARG A 114 18.68 5.64 8.15
CA ARG A 114 18.35 5.72 9.58
C ARG A 114 16.94 6.28 9.78
N ARG A 115 16.61 7.40 9.12
CA ARG A 115 15.26 7.99 9.17
C ARG A 115 14.21 7.03 8.61
N ILE A 116 14.52 6.32 7.52
CA ILE A 116 13.61 5.33 6.94
C ILE A 116 13.37 4.17 7.94
N THR A 117 14.42 3.73 8.63
CA THR A 117 14.32 2.70 9.68
C THR A 117 13.52 3.19 10.89
N GLU A 118 13.66 4.45 11.28
CA GLU A 118 12.87 5.07 12.35
C GLU A 118 11.38 5.15 11.98
N VAL A 119 11.06 5.56 10.74
CA VAL A 119 9.68 5.55 10.20
C VAL A 119 9.09 4.14 10.22
N ARG A 120 9.85 3.13 9.75
CA ARG A 120 9.41 1.73 9.79
C ARG A 120 9.13 1.29 11.22
N SER A 121 10.04 1.58 12.14
CA SER A 121 9.94 1.16 13.54
C SER A 121 8.72 1.78 14.23
N ARG A 122 8.44 3.07 13.95
CA ARG A 122 7.23 3.75 14.40
C ARG A 122 5.96 3.13 13.83
N LEU A 123 5.93 2.80 12.55
CA LEU A 123 4.80 2.10 11.94
C LEU A 123 4.56 0.74 12.62
N GLU A 124 5.60 -0.08 12.79
CA GLU A 124 5.51 -1.38 13.46
C GLU A 124 5.01 -1.25 14.90
N HIS A 125 5.46 -0.21 15.62
CA HIS A 125 4.99 0.10 16.97
C HIS A 125 3.50 0.49 17.01
N ILE A 126 3.05 1.37 16.12
CA ILE A 126 1.63 1.78 16.02
C ILE A 126 0.75 0.56 15.70
N LEU A 127 1.20 -0.28 14.77
CA LEU A 127 0.45 -1.45 14.33
C LEU A 127 0.43 -2.58 15.37
N GLY A 128 1.42 -2.59 16.28
CA GLY A 128 1.63 -3.65 17.27
C GLY A 128 2.11 -4.96 16.63
N LEU A 129 2.76 -4.88 15.47
CA LEU A 129 3.21 -6.04 14.69
C LEU A 129 4.39 -5.65 13.80
N LYS A 130 5.20 -6.65 13.45
CA LYS A 130 6.24 -6.47 12.44
C LYS A 130 5.62 -6.43 11.04
N LEU A 131 5.99 -5.43 10.26
CA LEU A 131 5.52 -5.31 8.89
C LEU A 131 6.14 -6.41 8.05
N THR A 132 5.31 -7.16 7.33
CA THR A 132 5.80 -8.17 6.40
C THR A 132 6.40 -7.46 5.19
N SER A 133 7.68 -7.67 4.93
CA SER A 133 8.37 -7.22 3.73
C SER A 133 9.21 -8.37 3.17
N LYS A 134 9.05 -8.72 1.88
CA LYS A 134 10.13 -9.44 1.18
C LYS A 134 11.25 -8.45 0.88
N LYS A 135 12.48 -8.96 0.69
CA LYS A 135 13.56 -8.20 0.06
C LYS A 135 12.96 -7.66 -1.26
N ASP A 136 12.98 -6.34 -1.44
CA ASP A 136 12.40 -5.61 -2.59
C ASP A 136 10.87 -5.38 -2.58
N GLN A 137 10.15 -5.74 -1.51
CA GLN A 137 8.71 -5.46 -1.37
C GLN A 137 8.40 -4.41 -0.30
N TYR A 138 7.40 -3.59 -0.59
CA TYR A 138 6.86 -2.61 0.34
C TYR A 138 6.35 -3.30 1.61
N PRO A 139 6.74 -2.81 2.81
CA PRO A 139 6.14 -3.28 4.04
C PRO A 139 4.62 -3.12 3.98
N SER A 140 3.90 -4.18 4.36
CA SER A 140 2.43 -4.16 4.32
C SER A 140 1.79 -4.84 5.50
N THR A 141 0.51 -4.51 5.72
CA THR A 141 -0.35 -5.13 6.72
C THR A 141 -1.79 -5.28 6.23
N ASN A 142 -2.56 -6.20 6.82
CA ASN A 142 -3.97 -6.39 6.48
C ASN A 142 -4.80 -5.21 6.96
N LEU A 143 -5.77 -4.80 6.13
CA LEU A 143 -6.60 -3.63 6.45
C LEU A 143 -7.53 -3.88 7.65
N THR A 144 -7.91 -5.14 7.90
CA THR A 144 -8.73 -5.55 9.05
C THR A 144 -8.11 -5.18 10.40
N LEU A 145 -6.79 -5.01 10.47
CA LEU A 145 -6.09 -4.62 11.69
C LEU A 145 -6.35 -3.16 12.10
N PHE A 146 -6.97 -2.37 11.23
CA PHE A 146 -7.40 -0.98 11.49
C PHE A 146 -8.86 -0.89 11.95
N GLY A 147 -9.49 -2.00 12.35
CA GLY A 147 -10.79 -1.97 13.02
C GLY A 147 -10.75 -1.26 14.38
N ASP A 148 -9.60 -1.25 15.04
CA ASP A 148 -9.35 -0.48 16.26
C ASP A 148 -9.27 1.03 15.95
N LYS A 149 -10.20 1.80 16.53
CA LYS A 149 -10.30 3.26 16.32
C LYS A 149 -9.05 4.01 16.79
N GLU A 150 -8.47 3.62 17.92
CA GLU A 150 -7.31 4.30 18.48
C GLU A 150 -6.07 4.03 17.61
N LYS A 151 -5.87 2.77 17.23
CA LYS A 151 -4.78 2.38 16.32
C LYS A 151 -4.87 3.11 14.99
N LYS A 152 -6.08 3.18 14.42
CA LYS A 152 -6.35 3.90 13.17
C LYS A 152 -6.06 5.40 13.31
N HIS A 153 -6.49 6.03 14.40
CA HIS A 153 -6.22 7.43 14.67
C HIS A 153 -4.71 7.73 14.80
N ARG A 154 -3.98 6.90 15.56
CA ARG A 154 -2.52 7.01 15.69
C ARG A 154 -1.81 6.87 14.35
N LEU A 155 -2.24 5.92 13.50
CA LEU A 155 -1.69 5.77 12.15
C LEU A 155 -1.93 7.03 11.31
N PHE A 156 -3.17 7.51 11.25
CA PHE A 156 -3.52 8.69 10.44
C PHE A 156 -2.77 9.93 10.91
N SER A 157 -2.66 10.15 12.21
CA SER A 157 -1.85 11.24 12.77
C SER A 157 -0.39 11.12 12.34
N PHE A 158 0.20 9.94 12.48
CA PHE A 158 1.59 9.70 12.09
C PHE A 158 1.82 9.94 10.59
N LEU A 159 0.95 9.41 9.72
CA LEU A 159 1.08 9.57 8.27
C LEU A 159 0.89 11.03 7.84
N SER A 160 -0.02 11.77 8.47
CA SER A 160 -0.20 13.20 8.24
C SER A 160 1.06 13.99 8.60
N THR A 161 1.67 13.72 9.76
CA THR A 161 2.94 14.36 10.16
C THR A 161 4.06 14.01 9.20
N LEU A 162 4.18 12.73 8.83
CA LEU A 162 5.20 12.27 7.88
C LEU A 162 5.06 12.97 6.52
N MET A 163 3.83 13.11 6.00
CA MET A 163 3.60 13.84 4.75
C MET A 163 3.97 15.32 4.85
N GLY A 164 3.65 15.97 5.98
CA GLY A 164 4.07 17.35 6.25
C GLY A 164 5.60 17.50 6.22
N GLU A 165 6.31 16.65 6.96
CA GLU A 165 7.77 16.63 6.98
C GLU A 165 8.35 16.43 5.58
N ILE A 166 7.81 15.49 4.80
CA ILE A 166 8.27 15.22 3.44
C ILE A 166 8.10 16.44 2.53
N VAL A 167 6.95 17.10 2.56
CA VAL A 167 6.69 18.29 1.73
C VAL A 167 7.61 19.45 2.13
N GLU A 168 7.84 19.66 3.43
CA GLU A 168 8.79 20.68 3.92
C GLU A 168 10.24 20.38 3.48
N THR A 169 10.66 19.12 3.59
CA THR A 169 12.02 18.72 3.17
C THR A 169 12.18 18.77 1.65
N GLY A 170 11.13 18.43 0.89
CA GLY A 170 11.12 18.51 -0.58
C GLY A 170 11.09 19.94 -1.10
N ALA A 171 10.38 20.85 -0.43
CA ALA A 171 10.35 22.27 -0.77
C ALA A 171 11.73 22.93 -0.56
N THR A 172 12.42 22.59 0.52
CA THR A 172 13.76 23.13 0.82
C THR A 172 14.85 22.59 -0.12
N ALA A 173 14.70 21.36 -0.63
CA ALA A 173 15.62 20.79 -1.62
C ALA A 173 15.50 21.43 -3.02
N ASN A 174 14.31 21.92 -3.39
CA ASN A 174 14.08 22.58 -4.68
C ASN A 174 14.41 24.07 -4.67
N SER A 175 14.28 24.76 -3.53
CA SER A 175 14.73 26.17 -3.40
C SER A 175 16.26 26.34 -3.43
N GLY A 176 17.02 25.25 -3.27
CA GLY A 176 18.50 25.26 -3.37
C GLY A 176 19.03 24.99 -4.79
N LYS A 177 18.18 24.79 -5.79
CA LYS A 177 18.56 24.57 -7.19
C LYS A 177 18.29 25.77 -8.11
N GLU A 178 17.71 26.84 -7.58
CA GLU A 178 17.63 28.14 -8.25
C GLU A 178 18.71 29.07 -7.68
N CYS A 179 19.96 28.88 -8.11
CA CYS A 179 21.05 29.84 -8.02
C CYS A 179 21.98 29.65 -9.23
#